data_AF-A0A1H9XH12-F1
#
_entry.id   AF-A0A1H9XH12-F1
#
_cell.length_a   1.000
_cell.length_b   1.000
_cell.length_c   1.000
_cell.angle_alpha   90.00
_cell.angle_beta   90.00
_cell.angle_gamma   90.00
#
_symmetry.space_group_name_H-M   'P 1'
#
loop_
_entity.id
_entity.type
_entity.pdbx_description
1 polymer ?
#
loop_
_entity_poly.entity_id
_entity_poly.type
_entity_poly.pdbx_seq_one_letter_code
_entity_poly.pdbx_strand_id
1 'polypeptide(L)'
;MFTAQQTLGDAQAFYADIKSRTRQAGRDPEHLKVLPGIVPVLGSTEAEARANEQVLEDHIVHRHGVANLERLLQLPSGTLELDAELPAELPP
;
A
#
# COMPACT_ATOMS: atom_id res chain seq x y z
N MET A 1 -12.07 -5.64 8.65
CA MET A 1 -11.36 -5.96 7.39
C MET A 1 -10.34 -4.89 7.15
N PHE A 2 -9.09 -5.27 6.86
CA PHE A 2 -8.01 -4.35 6.52
C PHE A 2 -7.89 -4.23 4.99
N THR A 3 -7.66 -3.02 4.49
CA THR A 3 -7.65 -2.73 3.05
C THR A 3 -6.65 -1.63 2.73
N ALA A 4 -5.99 -1.68 1.58
CA ALA A 4 -4.99 -0.70 1.16
C ALA A 4 -5.40 -0.01 -0.15
N GLN A 5 -6.43 0.84 -0.08
CA GLN A 5 -6.80 1.70 -1.21
C GLN A 5 -5.92 2.95 -1.20
N GLN A 6 -5.31 3.29 -2.33
CA GLN A 6 -4.31 4.36 -2.43
C GLN A 6 -4.94 5.76 -2.53
N THR A 7 -6.19 5.85 -2.98
CA THR A 7 -6.91 7.12 -3.12
C THR A 7 -8.20 7.12 -2.30
N LEU A 8 -8.67 8.32 -1.94
CA LEU A 8 -9.95 8.48 -1.25
C LEU A 8 -11.13 7.95 -2.09
N GLY A 9 -11.10 8.18 -3.40
CA GLY A 9 -12.15 7.71 -4.32
C GLY A 9 -12.25 6.19 -4.32
N ASP A 10 -11.12 5.50 -4.46
CA ASP A 10 -11.07 4.03 -4.44
C ASP A 10 -11.49 3.48 -3.07
N ALA A 11 -11.09 4.13 -1.98
CA ALA A 11 -11.50 3.77 -0.62
C ALA A 11 -13.01 3.86 -0.44
N GLN A 12 -13.65 4.93 -0.93
CA GLN A 12 -15.10 5.13 -0.86
C GLN A 12 -15.85 4.11 -1.72
N ALA A 13 -15.38 3.89 -2.96
CA ALA A 13 -15.98 2.91 -3.87
C ALA A 13 -15.94 1.49 -3.26
N PHE A 14 -14.78 1.10 -2.73
CA PHE A 14 -14.60 -0.17 -2.06
C PHE A 14 -15.50 -0.29 -0.80
N TYR A 15 -15.57 0.77 0.02
CA TYR A 15 -16.42 0.77 1.21
C TYR A 15 -17.90 0.55 0.86
N ALA A 16 -18.40 1.26 -0.16
CA ALA A 16 -19.77 1.12 -0.63
C ALA A 16 -20.06 -0.30 -1.15
N ASP A 17 -19.14 -0.86 -1.96
CA ASP A 17 -19.25 -2.20 -2.50
C ASP A 17 -19.31 -3.27 -1.39
N ILE A 18 -18.36 -3.27 -0.46
CA ILE A 18 -18.33 -4.31 0.58
C ILE A 18 -19.54 -4.23 1.51
N LYS A 19 -20.02 -3.03 1.83
CA LYS A 19 -21.24 -2.83 2.63
C LYS A 19 -22.48 -3.32 1.88
N SER A 20 -22.55 -3.11 0.57
CA SER A 20 -23.61 -3.65 -0.29
C SER A 20 -23.62 -5.19 -0.26
N ARG A 21 -22.47 -5.82 -0.50
CA ARG A 21 -22.34 -7.30 -0.46
C ARG A 21 -22.66 -7.88 0.91
N THR A 22 -22.31 -7.17 1.99
CA THR A 22 -22.63 -7.59 3.37
C THR A 22 -24.15 -7.65 3.60
N ARG A 23 -24.91 -6.65 3.11
CA ARG A 23 -26.39 -6.70 3.15
C ARG A 23 -26.95 -7.85 2.34
N GLN A 24 -26.44 -8.05 1.12
CA GLN A 24 -26.90 -9.12 0.24
C GLN A 24 -26.67 -10.50 0.86
N ALA A 25 -25.64 -10.65 1.69
CA ALA A 25 -25.37 -11.85 2.48
C ALA A 25 -26.23 -11.97 3.76
N GLY A 26 -27.23 -11.11 3.97
CA GLY A 26 -28.13 -11.14 5.12
C GLY A 26 -27.52 -10.66 6.44
N ARG A 27 -26.38 -9.96 6.39
CA ARG A 27 -25.66 -9.46 7.57
C ARG A 27 -25.86 -7.96 7.73
N ASP A 28 -25.87 -7.50 8.98
CA ASP A 28 -25.82 -6.07 9.28
C ASP A 28 -24.47 -5.48 8.84
N PRO A 29 -24.45 -4.51 7.91
CA PRO A 29 -23.23 -3.87 7.45
C PRO A 29 -22.48 -3.15 8.56
N GLU A 30 -23.16 -2.67 9.59
CA GLU A 30 -22.54 -1.91 10.68
C GLU A 30 -21.64 -2.77 11.56
N HIS A 31 -21.82 -4.09 11.52
CA HIS A 31 -20.90 -5.05 12.15
C HIS A 31 -19.61 -5.25 11.34
N LEU A 32 -19.58 -4.88 10.05
CA LEU A 32 -18.37 -4.91 9.24
C LEU A 32 -17.64 -3.57 9.32
N LYS A 33 -16.54 -3.55 10.07
CA LYS A 33 -15.62 -2.41 10.13
C LYS A 33 -14.55 -2.53 9.05
N VAL A 34 -14.37 -1.45 8.28
CA VAL A 34 -13.32 -1.30 7.27
C VAL A 34 -12.24 -0.41 7.88
N LEU A 35 -11.01 -0.89 7.91
CA LEU A 35 -9.86 -0.18 8.42
C LEU A 35 -8.88 0.06 7.25
N PRO A 36 -8.83 1.28 6.69
CA PRO A 36 -7.86 1.61 5.66
C PRO A 36 -6.45 1.67 6.25
N GLY A 37 -5.47 1.12 5.54
CA GLY A 37 -4.07 1.31 5.85
C GLY A 37 -3.60 2.70 5.40
N ILE A 38 -3.02 3.46 6.33
CA ILE A 38 -2.40 4.76 6.07
C ILE A 38 -1.05 4.83 6.79
N VAL A 39 -0.12 5.62 6.27
CA VAL A 39 1.18 5.90 6.88
C VAL A 39 1.33 7.42 7.03
N PRO A 40 0.76 8.02 8.10
CA PRO A 40 0.86 9.45 8.30
C PRO A 40 2.24 9.84 8.84
N VAL A 41 2.83 10.91 8.31
CA VAL A 41 3.99 11.58 8.89
C VAL A 41 3.50 12.85 9.57
N LEU A 42 3.84 13.02 10.85
CA LEU A 42 3.33 14.09 11.70
C LEU A 42 4.41 15.14 11.99
N GLY A 43 3.99 16.39 12.16
CA GLY A 43 4.80 17.53 12.61
C GLY A 43 3.90 18.65 13.11
N SER A 44 4.41 19.53 13.98
CA SER A 44 3.67 20.70 14.50
C SER A 44 3.39 21.72 13.40
N THR A 45 4.17 21.67 12.31
CA THR A 45 3.96 22.39 11.07
C THR A 45 4.13 21.46 9.88
N GLU A 46 3.64 21.89 8.70
CA GLU A 46 3.82 21.14 7.47
C GLU A 46 5.30 21.00 7.07
N ALA A 47 6.11 22.03 7.35
CA ALA A 47 7.56 21.98 7.13
C ALA A 47 8.24 20.94 8.02
N GLU A 48 7.83 20.80 9.28
CA GLU A 48 8.33 19.77 10.19
C GLU A 48 7.89 18.36 9.74
N ALA A 49 6.65 18.20 9.29
CA ALA A 49 6.17 16.92 8.78
C ALA A 49 6.98 16.46 7.55
N ARG A 50 7.27 17.38 6.61
CA ARG A 50 8.14 17.09 5.45
C ARG A 50 9.59 16.79 5.84
N ALA A 51 10.13 17.50 6.83
CA ALA A 51 11.47 17.20 7.34
C ALA A 51 11.52 15.79 7.96
N ASN A 52 10.48 15.39 8.71
CA ASN A 52 10.36 14.05 9.27
C ASN A 52 10.20 12.99 8.18
N GLU A 53 9.46 13.29 7.11
CA GLU A 53 9.31 12.42 5.94
C GLU A 53 10.68 12.17 5.29
N GLN A 54 11.47 13.22 5.05
CA GLN A 54 12.81 13.10 4.49
C GLN A 54 13.71 12.22 5.37
N VAL A 55 13.65 12.36 6.70
CA VAL A 55 14.43 11.49 7.62
C VAL A 55 14.03 10.02 7.43
N LEU A 56 12.73 9.72 7.27
CA LEU A 56 12.29 8.36 7.02
C LEU A 56 12.80 7.85 5.66
N GLU A 57 12.73 8.67 4.62
CA GLU A 57 13.24 8.36 3.28
C GLU A 57 14.73 8.07 3.27
N ASP A 58 15.54 8.89 3.95
CA ASP A 58 17.00 8.73 4.04
C ASP A 58 17.41 7.41 4.74
N HIS A 59 16.52 6.83 5.53
CA HIS A 59 16.73 5.53 6.20
C HIS A 59 16.19 4.34 5.41
N ILE A 60 15.59 4.56 4.23
CA ILE A 60 15.15 3.47 3.37
C ILE A 60 16.36 2.73 2.82
N VAL A 61 16.44 1.45 3.14
CA VAL A 61 17.45 0.57 2.57
C VAL A 61 16.89 -0.07 1.30
N HIS A 62 17.11 0.57 0.15
CA HIS A 62 16.49 0.19 -1.14
C HIS A 62 16.67 -1.27 -1.54
N ARG A 63 17.80 -1.92 -1.20
CA ARG A 63 18.02 -3.36 -1.46
C ARG A 63 16.93 -4.27 -0.87
N HIS A 64 16.32 -3.87 0.24
CA HIS A 64 15.19 -4.61 0.83
C HIS A 64 13.93 -4.46 -0.02
N GLY A 65 13.71 -3.29 -0.62
CA GLY A 65 12.63 -3.05 -1.58
C GLY A 65 12.79 -3.90 -2.83
N VAL A 66 13.99 -3.94 -3.41
CA VAL A 66 14.32 -4.78 -4.58
C VAL A 66 14.06 -6.26 -4.27
N ALA A 67 14.62 -6.79 -3.18
CA ALA A 67 14.40 -8.18 -2.79
C ALA A 67 12.92 -8.51 -2.51
N ASN A 68 12.17 -7.56 -1.95
CA ASN A 68 10.72 -7.72 -1.75
C ASN A 68 9.95 -7.79 -3.07
N LEU A 69 10.35 -6.98 -4.06
CA LEU A 69 9.75 -6.98 -5.39
C LEU A 69 10.06 -8.28 -6.14
N GLU A 70 11.31 -8.76 -6.09
CA GLU A 70 11.68 -10.07 -6.64
C GLU A 70 10.83 -11.19 -6.05
N ARG A 71 10.66 -11.20 -4.72
CA ARG A 71 9.79 -12.18 -4.04
C ARG A 71 8.33 -12.06 -4.46
N LEU A 72 7.81 -10.84 -4.60
CA LEU A 72 6.44 -10.59 -5.04
C LEU A 72 6.20 -11.12 -6.46
N LEU A 73 7.17 -10.91 -7.35
CA LEU A 73 7.15 -11.33 -8.75
C LEU A 73 7.68 -12.77 -8.96
N GLN A 74 8.03 -13.48 -7.89
CA GLN A 74 8.56 -14.85 -7.93
C GLN A 74 9.84 -15.01 -8.78
N LEU A 75 10.70 -13.98 -8.77
CA LEU A 75 11.98 -13.98 -9.49
C LEU A 75 13.12 -14.51 -8.59
N PRO A 76 14.19 -15.09 -9.17
CA PRO A 76 15.42 -15.39 -8.44
C PRO A 76 16.03 -14.13 -7.81
N SER A 77 16.74 -14.27 -6.70
CA SER A 77 17.40 -13.13 -6.04
C SER A 77 18.55 -12.57 -6.89
N GLY A 78 18.61 -11.24 -7.01
CA GLY A 78 19.59 -10.53 -7.84
C GLY A 78 19.22 -10.46 -9.32
N THR A 79 17.95 -10.69 -9.65
CA THR A 79 17.40 -10.49 -11.00
C THR A 79 17.11 -9.02 -11.28
N LEU A 80 16.66 -8.27 -10.27
CA LEU A 80 16.28 -6.86 -10.40
C LEU A 80 17.37 -5.92 -9.90
N GLU A 81 17.56 -4.81 -10.59
CA GLU A 81 18.41 -3.68 -10.20
C GLU A 81 17.54 -2.44 -10.02
N LEU A 82 17.83 -1.62 -9.00
CA LEU A 82 16.92 -0.57 -8.50
C LEU A 82 16.46 0.43 -9.59
N ASP A 83 17.40 0.88 -10.42
CA ASP A 83 17.18 1.93 -11.43
C ASP A 83 17.11 1.38 -12.87
N ALA A 84 17.11 0.05 -13.03
CA ALA A 84 16.99 -0.58 -14.34
C ALA A 84 15.53 -0.77 -14.74
N GLU A 85 15.28 -0.87 -16.04
CA GLU A 85 13.96 -1.27 -16.53
C GLU A 85 13.62 -2.68 -16.05
N LEU A 86 12.33 -2.92 -15.77
CA LEU A 86 11.85 -4.25 -15.42
C LEU A 86 12.04 -5.23 -16.60
N PRO A 87 12.37 -6.50 -16.34
CA PRO A 87 12.47 -7.52 -17.37
C PRO A 87 11.18 -7.62 -18.20
N ALA A 88 11.28 -7.79 -19.51
CA ALA A 88 10.11 -7.89 -20.39
C ALA A 88 9.25 -9.15 -20.11
N GLU A 89 9.88 -10.21 -19.59
CA GLU A 89 9.27 -11.51 -19.32
C GLU A 89 8.94 -11.65 -17.83
N LEU A 90 8.00 -10.84 -17.33
CA LEU A 90 7.45 -11.02 -15.98
C LEU A 90 6.35 -12.09 -15.99
N PRO A 91 6.28 -12.96 -14.98
CA PRO A 91 5.13 -13.83 -14.79
C PRO A 91 3.85 -12.99 -14.60
N PRO A 92 2.69 -13.50 -15.06
CA PRO A 92 1.41 -12.78 -15.00
C PRO A 92 0.89 -12.58 -13.57
#